data_AF-A0A661XD97-F1
#
_entry.id   AF-A0A661XD97-F1
#
_cell.length_a   1.000
_cell.length_b   1.000
_cell.length_c   1.000
_cell.angle_alpha   90.00
_cell.angle_beta   90.00
_cell.angle_gamma   90.00
#
_symmetry.space_group_name_H-M   'P 1'
#
loop_
_entity.id
_entity.type
_entity.pdbx_description
1 polymer ?
#
loop_
_entity_poly.entity_id
_entity_poly.type
_entity_poly.pdbx_seq_one_letter_code
_entity_poly.pdbx_strand_id
1 'polypeptide(L)'
;MYRFFAAMIICGLYLHPLSAQSSFTNVTQSAGIDHMSNNGMGGGSAWFDYDLDGDEDIVMVGGIGNNRLYRNNGDGTFTDVSQAAGFILPAS
;
A
#
# COMPACT_ATOMS: atom_id res chain seq x y z
N MET A 1 4.82 11.85 64.33
CA MET A 1 5.90 11.85 63.33
C MET A 1 5.66 10.65 62.41
N TYR A 2 5.20 10.94 61.18
CA TYR A 2 4.97 10.11 59.97
C TYR A 2 4.80 8.58 60.07
N ARG A 3 3.85 7.88 59.42
CA ARG A 3 2.82 8.21 58.43
C ARG A 3 2.12 6.87 58.08
N PHE A 4 0.79 6.87 58.01
CA PHE A 4 0.00 5.91 57.25
C PHE A 4 0.45 5.92 55.78
N PHE A 5 1.12 4.90 55.24
CA PHE A 5 1.28 4.72 53.78
C PHE A 5 1.79 3.31 53.48
N ALA A 6 0.89 2.33 53.41
CA ALA A 6 1.19 1.03 52.81
C ALA A 6 -0.09 0.34 52.31
N ALA A 7 -0.89 1.03 51.49
CA ALA A 7 -2.05 0.41 50.82
C ALA A 7 -2.41 1.01 49.45
N MET A 8 -1.53 1.81 48.82
CA MET A 8 -1.77 2.32 47.46
C MET A 8 -0.49 2.34 46.64
N ILE A 9 0.14 1.17 46.44
CA ILE A 9 1.11 0.98 45.35
C ILE A 9 0.85 -0.38 44.69
N ILE A 10 -0.37 -0.61 44.21
CA ILE A 10 -0.66 -1.71 43.26
C ILE A 10 -1.39 -1.20 41.99
N CYS A 11 -1.49 0.12 41.80
CA CYS A 11 -2.21 0.69 40.65
C CYS A 11 -1.40 1.74 39.88
N GLY A 12 -0.13 1.45 39.56
CA GLY A 12 0.75 2.44 38.91
C GLY A 12 1.85 1.90 38.00
N LEU A 13 1.90 0.59 37.70
CA LEU A 13 2.99 -0.02 36.93
C LEU A 13 2.51 -0.83 35.71
N TYR A 14 1.37 -0.44 35.14
CA TYR A 14 0.89 -0.97 33.85
C TYR A 14 0.34 0.16 32.96
N LEU A 15 1.09 1.25 32.81
CA LEU A 15 0.93 2.09 31.63
C LEU A 15 1.91 1.59 30.57
N HIS A 16 1.62 0.42 30.00
CA HIS A 16 2.15 0.13 28.67
C HIS A 16 1.50 1.17 27.75
N PRO A 17 2.26 1.96 26.98
CA PRO A 17 1.65 2.75 25.93
C PRO A 17 0.94 1.76 25.01
N LEU A 18 -0.38 1.80 25.04
CA LEU A 18 -1.24 1.03 24.16
C LEU A 18 -1.17 1.68 22.78
N SER A 19 0.01 1.64 22.13
CA SER A 19 0.10 1.98 20.71
C SER A 19 -0.43 0.77 19.94
N ALA A 20 -1.75 0.60 19.98
CA ALA A 20 -2.48 -0.49 19.34
C ALA A 20 -2.45 -0.41 17.80
N GLN A 21 -1.75 0.56 17.21
CA GLN A 21 -1.69 0.75 15.77
C GLN A 21 -0.33 0.35 15.23
N SER A 22 -0.32 -0.72 14.42
CA SER A 22 0.80 -1.00 13.52
C SER A 22 0.93 0.17 12.55
N SER A 23 2.13 0.73 12.42
CA SER A 23 2.42 1.69 11.34
C SER A 23 2.57 0.93 10.03
N PHE A 24 2.08 1.53 8.94
CA PHE A 24 2.36 1.03 7.60
C PHE A 24 3.55 1.79 7.02
N THR A 25 4.46 1.08 6.37
CA THR A 25 5.51 1.68 5.55
C THR A 25 4.99 1.81 4.13
N ASN A 26 5.04 3.01 3.58
CA ASN A 26 4.78 3.21 2.15
C ASN A 26 5.94 2.60 1.35
N VAL A 27 5.62 1.60 0.52
CA VAL A 27 6.58 0.90 -0.34
C VAL A 27 6.29 1.10 -1.82
N THR A 28 5.36 1.98 -2.21
CA THR A 28 4.90 2.13 -3.60
C THR A 28 6.08 2.36 -4.56
N GLN A 29 6.96 3.31 -4.23
CA GLN A 29 8.13 3.63 -5.03
C GLN A 29 9.16 2.49 -5.05
N SER A 30 9.46 1.88 -3.89
CA SER A 30 10.43 0.78 -3.81
C SER A 30 9.93 -0.50 -4.48
N ALA A 31 8.61 -0.68 -4.57
CA ALA A 31 7.96 -1.76 -5.29
C ALA A 31 7.91 -1.51 -6.81
N GLY A 32 8.40 -0.38 -7.31
CA GLY A 32 8.39 -0.07 -8.75
C GLY A 32 7.05 0.45 -9.27
N ILE A 33 6.13 0.85 -8.39
CA ILE A 33 4.86 1.47 -8.75
C ILE A 33 5.01 2.99 -8.69
N ASP A 34 4.79 3.68 -9.80
CA ASP A 34 4.96 5.12 -9.94
C ASP A 34 3.69 5.85 -10.41
N HIS A 35 2.56 5.15 -10.48
CA HIS A 35 1.30 5.71 -10.96
C HIS A 35 0.77 6.80 -10.02
N MET A 36 0.67 8.03 -10.55
CA MET A 36 0.13 9.19 -9.85
C MET A 36 -1.07 9.74 -10.62
N SER A 37 -2.24 9.86 -9.97
CA SER A 37 -3.38 10.58 -10.55
C SER A 37 -3.12 12.08 -10.46
N ASN A 38 -3.04 12.75 -11.61
CA ASN A 38 -2.74 14.19 -11.73
C ASN A 38 -3.96 15.10 -11.48
N ASN A 39 -5.18 14.55 -11.48
CA ASN A 39 -6.42 15.33 -11.48
C ASN A 39 -7.35 15.03 -10.29
N GLY A 40 -6.86 14.32 -9.27
CA GLY A 40 -7.63 13.99 -8.05
C GLY A 40 -8.78 13.00 -8.25
N MET A 41 -9.03 12.54 -9.48
CA MET A 41 -9.95 11.46 -9.80
C MET A 41 -9.15 10.16 -9.95
N GLY A 42 -9.21 9.28 -8.95
CA GLY A 42 -8.81 7.89 -9.11
C GLY A 42 -9.89 7.14 -9.89
N GLY A 43 -9.52 6.27 -10.82
CA GLY A 43 -10.48 5.39 -11.48
C GLY A 43 -10.77 4.17 -10.61
N GLY A 44 -9.89 3.19 -10.66
CA GLY A 44 -10.00 1.96 -9.88
C GLY A 44 -8.78 1.06 -10.09
N SER A 45 -8.74 -0.05 -9.38
CA SER A 45 -7.73 -1.08 -9.56
C SER A 45 -8.35 -2.48 -9.51
N ALA A 46 -7.68 -3.43 -10.14
CA ALA A 46 -8.00 -4.85 -10.04
C ALA A 46 -6.72 -5.69 -10.03
N TRP A 47 -6.85 -6.90 -9.47
CA TRP A 47 -5.78 -7.89 -9.39
C TRP A 47 -6.15 -9.11 -10.24
N PHE A 48 -5.23 -9.57 -11.07
CA PHE A 48 -5.38 -10.78 -11.89
C PHE A 48 -4.03 -11.20 -12.45
N ASP A 49 -3.88 -12.49 -12.77
CA ASP A 49 -2.68 -13.05 -13.41
C ASP A 49 -2.74 -12.84 -14.94
N TYR A 50 -1.96 -11.89 -15.45
CA TYR A 50 -2.01 -11.44 -16.85
C TYR A 50 -1.18 -12.31 -17.79
N ASP A 51 -0.04 -12.84 -17.34
CA ASP A 51 0.87 -13.65 -18.16
C ASP A 51 0.93 -15.14 -17.78
N LEU A 52 0.07 -15.57 -16.86
CA LEU A 52 -0.13 -16.95 -16.42
C LEU A 52 1.09 -17.53 -15.71
N ASP A 53 1.86 -16.70 -15.01
CA ASP A 53 3.03 -17.11 -14.24
C ASP A 53 2.69 -17.51 -12.79
N GLY A 54 1.43 -17.29 -12.38
CA GLY A 54 0.91 -17.64 -11.07
C GLY A 54 1.01 -16.52 -10.03
N ASP A 55 1.60 -15.37 -10.37
CA ASP A 55 1.64 -14.19 -9.53
C ASP A 55 0.53 -13.19 -9.94
N GLU A 56 -0.13 -12.58 -8.96
CA GLU A 56 -1.21 -11.63 -9.24
C GLU A 56 -0.64 -10.27 -9.64
N ASP A 57 -1.04 -9.78 -10.82
CA ASP A 57 -0.66 -8.48 -11.37
C ASP A 57 -1.68 -7.40 -11.04
N ILE A 58 -1.30 -6.13 -11.23
CA ILE A 58 -2.16 -4.99 -10.92
C ILE A 58 -2.48 -4.20 -12.18
N VAL A 59 -3.77 -3.98 -12.42
CA VAL A 59 -4.23 -2.90 -13.29
C VAL A 59 -4.65 -1.70 -12.48
N MET A 60 -4.24 -0.50 -12.91
CA MET A 60 -4.69 0.78 -12.38
C MET A 60 -5.32 1.60 -13.48
N VAL A 61 -6.55 2.05 -13.25
CA VAL A 61 -7.32 2.88 -14.18
C VAL A 61 -7.19 4.33 -13.71
N GLY A 62 -6.57 5.16 -14.55
CA GLY A 62 -6.20 6.53 -14.21
C GLY A 62 -7.37 7.54 -14.19
N GLY A 63 -8.60 7.10 -14.45
CA GLY A 63 -9.75 7.99 -14.63
C GLY A 63 -9.56 8.89 -15.85
N ILE A 64 -9.10 10.12 -15.64
CA ILE A 64 -8.72 11.08 -16.69
C ILE A 64 -7.24 10.90 -17.13
N GLY A 65 -6.45 10.14 -16.36
CA GLY A 65 -5.06 9.78 -16.68
C GLY A 65 -4.90 8.43 -17.38
N ASN A 66 -3.67 8.11 -17.78
CA ASN A 66 -3.33 6.86 -18.46
C ASN A 66 -3.59 5.64 -17.55
N ASN A 67 -4.16 4.59 -18.13
CA ASN A 67 -4.20 3.30 -17.47
C ASN A 67 -2.78 2.71 -17.39
N ARG A 68 -2.51 1.94 -16.34
CA ARG A 68 -1.26 1.20 -16.15
C ARG A 68 -1.55 -0.27 -15.86
N LEU A 69 -0.73 -1.15 -16.44
CA LEU A 69 -0.64 -2.55 -16.08
C LEU A 69 0.77 -2.81 -15.52
N TYR A 70 0.81 -3.30 -14.30
CA TYR A 70 2.04 -3.64 -13.57
C TYR A 70 2.12 -5.15 -13.40
N ARG A 71 3.13 -5.78 -14.01
CA ARG A 71 3.43 -7.19 -13.80
C ARG A 71 4.14 -7.37 -12.46
N ASN A 72 3.71 -8.32 -11.65
CA ASN A 72 4.39 -8.76 -10.44
C ASN A 72 5.62 -9.60 -10.81
N ASN A 73 6.78 -9.31 -10.21
CA ASN A 73 8.02 -10.05 -10.48
C ASN A 73 8.24 -11.25 -9.54
N GLY A 74 7.27 -11.55 -8.66
CA GLY A 74 7.34 -12.64 -7.67
C GLY A 74 8.23 -12.34 -6.44
N ASP A 75 8.86 -11.16 -6.39
CA ASP A 75 9.76 -10.73 -5.32
C ASP A 75 9.24 -9.52 -4.52
N GLY A 76 7.95 -9.19 -4.71
CA GLY A 76 7.31 -8.01 -4.12
C GLY A 76 7.57 -6.71 -4.87
N THR A 77 8.23 -6.77 -6.03
CA THR A 77 8.36 -5.66 -6.97
C THR A 77 7.48 -5.84 -8.20
N PHE A 78 7.25 -4.73 -8.90
CA PHE A 78 6.41 -4.66 -10.09
C PHE A 78 7.15 -3.99 -11.24
N THR A 79 6.75 -4.35 -12.46
CA THR A 79 7.25 -3.75 -13.70
C THR A 79 6.09 -3.24 -14.53
N ASP A 80 6.16 -1.96 -14.94
CA ASP A 80 5.18 -1.41 -15.87
C ASP A 80 5.31 -2.08 -17.24
N VAL A 81 4.28 -2.84 -17.61
CA VAL A 81 4.17 -3.55 -18.90
C VAL A 81 3.08 -2.95 -19.79
N SER A 82 2.53 -1.78 -19.44
CA SER A 82 1.38 -1.16 -20.12
C SER A 82 1.59 -1.03 -21.62
N GLN A 83 2.77 -0.58 -22.04
CA GLN A 83 3.09 -0.43 -23.46
C GLN A 83 3.22 -1.79 -24.15
N ALA A 84 3.91 -2.74 -23.53
CA ALA A 84 4.14 -4.07 -24.09
C ALA A 84 2.83 -4.86 -24.23
N ALA A 85 1.91 -4.69 -23.27
CA ALA A 85 0.59 -5.32 -23.27
C ALA A 85 -0.42 -4.61 -24.21
N GLY A 86 -0.02 -3.53 -24.88
CA GLY A 86 -0.96 -2.70 -25.66
C GLY A 86 -2.02 -2.01 -24.81
N PHE A 87 -1.82 -1.95 -23.48
CA PHE A 87 -2.72 -1.36 -22.50
C PHE A 87 -2.45 0.14 -22.32
N ILE A 88 -2.27 0.82 -23.45
CA ILE A 88 -2.11 2.28 -23.56
C ILE A 88 -3.41 2.84 -24.12
N LEU A 89 -4.09 3.70 -23.35
CA LEU A 89 -5.11 4.55 -23.94
C LEU A 89 -4.39 5.51 -24.90
N PRO A 90 -4.76 5.58 -26.19
CA PRO A 90 -4.28 6.66 -27.03
C PRO A 90 -4.78 7.97 -26.42
N ALA A 91 -3.89 8.93 -26.23
CA ALA A 91 -4.30 10.30 -25.98
C ALA A 91 -5.15 10.73 -27.18
N SER A 92 -6.48 10.82 -26.99
CA SER A 92 -7.41 11.38 -27.96
C SER A 92 -7.25 12.89 -28.04
#